data_AF-A0A397S0J3-F1
#
_entry.id   AF-A0A397S0J3-F1
#
_cell.length_a   1.000
_cell.length_b   1.000
_cell.length_c   1.000
_cell.angle_alpha   90.00
_cell.angle_beta   90.00
_cell.angle_gamma   90.00
#
_symmetry.space_group_name_H-M   'P 1'
#
loop_
_entity.id
_entity.type
_entity.pdbx_description
1 polymer ?
#
loop_
_entity_poly.entity_id
_entity_poly.type
_entity_poly.pdbx_seq_one_letter_code
_entity_poly.pdbx_strand_id
1 'polypeptide(L)' 'MVNIRKELILTTINRAHALIDNNIHNNLEKRHEFRKQIILADESLTKDEKSIAIKILNDL' A
#
# COMPACT_ATOMS: atom_id res chain seq x y z
N MET A 1 -15.57 13.11 -12.61
CA MET A 1 -14.92 11.86 -13.07
C MET A 1 -13.68 11.66 -12.21
N VAL A 2 -13.67 10.66 -11.33
CA VAL A 2 -12.48 10.35 -10.50
C VAL A 2 -11.42 9.77 -11.42
N ASN A 3 -10.27 10.43 -11.55
CA ASN A 3 -9.16 9.92 -12.34
C ASN A 3 -8.30 9.02 -11.45
N ILE A 4 -8.50 7.71 -11.55
CA ILE A 4 -7.79 6.71 -10.75
C ILE A 4 -6.48 6.36 -11.45
N ARG A 5 -5.35 6.70 -10.83
CA ARG A 5 -4.02 6.44 -11.41
C ARG A 5 -3.50 5.07 -10.98
N LYS A 6 -3.83 4.05 -11.77
CA LYS A 6 -3.42 2.66 -11.51
C LYS A 6 -1.91 2.47 -11.37
N GLU A 7 -1.11 3.14 -12.20
CA GLU A 7 0.35 3.08 -12.13
C GLU A 7 0.89 3.65 -10.82
N LEU A 8 0.31 4.75 -10.33
CA LEU A 8 0.68 5.32 -9.04
C LEU A 8 0.33 4.36 -7.90
N ILE A 9 -0.87 3.78 -7.92
CA ILE A 9 -1.29 2.77 -6.94
C ILE A 9 -0.30 1.60 -6.89
N LEU A 10 0.04 1.03 -8.05
CA LEU A 10 0.97 -0.09 -8.13
C LEU A 10 2.38 0.31 -7.65
N THR A 11 2.81 1.53 -7.96
CA THR A 11 4.09 2.07 -7.48
C THR A 11 4.11 2.22 -5.96
N THR A 12 3.04 2.76 -5.35
CA THR A 12 2.94 2.88 -3.89
C THR A 12 2.93 1.51 -3.21
N ILE A 13 2.22 0.52 -3.77
CA ILE A 13 2.22 -0.87 -3.26
C ILE A 13 3.64 -1.45 -3.34
N ASN A 14 4.31 -1.38 -4.49
CA ASN A 14 5.67 -1.88 -4.65
C ASN A 14 6.65 -1.20 -3.67
N ARG A 15 6.51 0.12 -3.46
CA ARG A 15 7.29 0.85 -2.46
C ARG A 15 7.02 0.34 -1.04
N ALA A 16 5.76 0.11 -0.68
CA ALA A 16 5.39 -0.46 0.61
C ALA A 16 6.00 -1.85 0.84
N HIS A 17 6.08 -2.68 -0.22
CA HIS A 17 6.78 -3.96 -0.18
C HIS A 17 8.30 -3.81 -0.05
N ALA A 18 8.91 -2.84 -0.72
CA ALA A 18 10.36 -2.62 -0.68
C ALA A 18 10.85 -2.03 0.66
N LEU A 19 10.02 -1.21 1.32
CA LEU A 19 10.34 -0.58 2.61
C LEU A 19 10.28 -1.53 3.81
N ILE A 20 9.85 -2.78 3.59
CA ILE A 20 9.61 -3.70 4.70
C ILE A 20 10.91 -4.29 5.24
N ASP A 21 11.20 -3.99 6.51
CA ASP A 21 12.25 -4.71 7.23
C ASP A 21 11.67 -6.03 7.77
N ASN A 22 12.10 -7.14 7.16
CA ASN A 22 11.65 -8.48 7.53
C ASN A 22 12.12 -8.93 8.92
N ASN A 23 13.14 -8.28 9.50
CA ASN A 23 13.63 -8.54 10.86
C ASN A 23 12.74 -7.84 11.91
N ILE A 24 12.24 -6.64 11.61
CA ILE A 24 11.32 -5.88 12.49
C ILE A 24 9.89 -6.41 12.34
N HIS A 25 9.40 -6.52 11.11
CA HIS A 25 8.09 -7.06 10.79
C HIS A 25 8.20 -8.56 10.55
N ASN A 26 8.43 -9.30 11.63
CA ASN A 26 8.80 -10.72 11.58
C ASN A 26 7.66 -11.70 11.22
N ASN A 27 6.42 -11.24 11.13
CA ASN A 27 5.28 -12.08 10.76
C ASN A 27 4.42 -11.43 9.66
N LEU A 28 3.60 -12.23 8.99
CA LEU A 28 2.79 -11.78 7.84
C LEU A 28 1.81 -10.66 8.22
N GLU A 29 1.20 -10.73 9.39
CA GLU A 29 0.25 -9.74 9.87
C GLU A 29 0.90 -8.37 10.07
N LYS A 30 2.03 -8.30 10.78
CA LYS A 30 2.81 -7.06 10.96
C LYS A 30 3.29 -6.51 9.63
N ARG A 31 3.68 -7.39 8.69
CA ARG A 31 4.10 -6.98 7.36
C ARG A 31 2.96 -6.35 6.57
N HIS A 32 1.78 -6.95 6.68
CA HIS A 32 0.58 -6.50 6.00
C HIS A 32 0.11 -5.15 6.56
N GLU A 33 0.06 -5.00 7.89
CA GLU A 33 -0.30 -3.72 8.53
C GLU A 33 0.70 -2.61 8.21
N PHE A 34 2.00 -2.91 8.19
CA PHE A 34 3.02 -1.95 7.77
C PHE A 34 2.77 -1.44 6.33
N ARG A 35 2.48 -2.34 5.39
CA ARG A 35 2.21 -1.96 4.00
C ARG A 35 0.96 -1.08 3.89
N LYS A 36 -0.11 -1.40 4.64
CA LYS A 36 -1.31 -0.55 4.71
C LYS A 36 -0.98 0.85 5.24
N GLN A 37 -0.15 0.95 6.28
CA GLN A 37 0.25 2.25 6.83
C GLN A 37 1.00 3.10 5.80
N ILE A 38 1.93 2.52 5.03
CA ILE A 38 2.62 3.23 3.95
C ILE A 38 1.64 3.73 2.88
N ILE A 39 0.66 2.90 2.48
CA ILE A 39 -0.36 3.29 1.49
C ILE A 39 -1.26 4.42 2.05
N LEU A 40 -1.69 4.31 3.30
CA LEU A 40 -2.55 5.30 3.96
C LEU A 40 -1.84 6.64 4.20
N ALA A 41 -0.55 6.60 4.49
CA ALA A 41 0.28 7.79 4.71
C ALA A 41 0.68 8.48 3.40
N ASP A 42 0.51 7.84 2.24
CA ASP A 42 0.88 8.43 0.95
C ASP A 42 -0.08 9.58 0.59
N GLU A 43 0.38 10.82 0.73
CA GLU A 43 -0.37 12.03 0.39
C GLU A 43 -0.59 12.20 -1.11
N SER A 44 0.18 11.50 -1.95
CA SER A 44 -0.01 11.54 -3.41
C SER A 44 -1.26 10.80 -3.85
N LEU A 45 -1.80 9.88 -3.02
CA LEU A 45 -3.01 9.11 -3.30
C LEU A 45 -4.26 9.83 -2.78
N THR A 46 -5.29 9.86 -3.61
CA THR A 46 -6.64 10.24 -3.18
C THR A 46 -7.26 9.16 -2.28
N LYS A 47 -8.33 9.51 -1.56
CA LYS A 47 -9.05 8.56 -0.69
C LYS A 47 -9.52 7.30 -1.44
N ASP A 48 -9.99 7.48 -2.67
CA ASP A 48 -10.45 6.37 -3.52
C ASP A 48 -9.29 5.49 -3.97
N GLU A 49 -8.16 6.09 -4.35
CA GLU A 49 -6.95 5.36 -4.73
C GLU A 49 -6.36 4.58 -3.54
N LYS A 50 -6.39 5.14 -2.32
CA LYS A 50 -6.00 4.42 -1.09
C LYS A 50 -6.87 3.20 -0.84
N SER A 51 -8.18 3.33 -0.99
CA SER A 51 -9.13 2.22 -0.84
C SER A 51 -8.84 1.09 -1.83
N ILE A 52 -8.59 1.44 -3.10
CA ILE A 52 -8.23 0.47 -4.14
C ILE A 52 -6.88 -0.17 -3.86
N ALA A 53 -5.88 0.61 -3.45
CA ALA A 53 -4.55 0.09 -3.12
C ALA A 53 -4.60 -0.93 -1.98
N ILE A 54 -5.40 -0.67 -0.93
CA ILE A 54 -5.62 -1.62 0.17
C ILE A 54 -6.36 -2.87 -0.31
N LYS A 55 -7.35 -2.71 -1.18
CA LYS A 55 -8.06 -3.86 -1.77
C LYS A 55 -7.09 -4.77 -2.54
N ILE A 56 -6.26 -4.19 -3.41
CA ILE A 56 -5.22 -4.93 -4.13
C ILE A 56 -4.26 -5.59 -3.14
N LEU A 57 -3.81 -4.88 -2.11
CA LEU A 57 -2.91 -5.44 -1.09
C LEU A 57 -3.51 -6.64 -0.34
N ASN A 58 -4.81 -6.65 -0.08
CA ASN A 58 -5.50 -7.77 0.57
C ASN A 58 -5.73 -8.97 -0.36
N ASP A 59 -5.79 -8.73 -1.68
CA ASP A 59 -6.02 -9.75 -2.72
C ASP A 59 -4.71 -10.38 -3.24
N LEU A 60 -3.53 -9.91 -2.76
CA LEU A 60 -2.19 -10.41 -3.07
C LEU A 60 -1.74 -11.55 -2.14
#